data_AF-A0A0F8YA39-F1
#
_entry.id   AF-A0A0F8YA39-F1
#
_cell.length_a   1.000
_cell.length_b   1.000
_cell.length_c   1.000
_cell.angle_alpha   90.00
_cell.angle_beta   90.00
_cell.angle_gamma   90.00
#
_symmetry.space_group_name_H-M   'P 1'
#
loop_
_entity.id
_entity.type
_entity.pdbx_description
1 polymer ?
#
loop_
_entity_poly.entity_id
_entity_poly.type
_entity_poly.pdbx_seq_one_letter_code
_entity_poly.pdbx_strand_id
1 'polypeptide(L)'
;MNILKALADLVPSIGRSIEKIIPDKDLARKLTHEIQVLVMGIESGLIQAKSAIIIAEAQGASWIQRSWRPITMLTFVLIIANNYIIVPYVVAFAGPDVVPMLDIPPGMWGLLTVGIGGYIGGRAYEKVAKIKAEAKANA
;
A
#
# COMPACT_ATOMS: atom_id res chain seq x y z
N MET A 1 -0.60 7.84 -24.70
CA MET A 1 -1.39 9.08 -24.80
C MET A 1 -2.66 8.89 -23.97
N ASN A 2 -2.83 9.60 -22.85
CA ASN A 2 -4.04 9.44 -22.01
C ASN A 2 -5.27 9.82 -22.83
N ILE A 3 -6.24 8.92 -23.01
CA ILE A 3 -7.51 9.20 -23.71
C ILE A 3 -8.21 10.40 -23.08
N LEU A 4 -8.09 10.58 -21.77
CA LEU A 4 -8.56 11.76 -21.03
C LEU A 4 -7.89 13.06 -21.48
N LYS A 5 -6.57 13.02 -21.69
CA LYS A 5 -5.83 14.19 -22.18
C LYS A 5 -6.22 14.52 -23.61
N ALA A 6 -6.42 13.50 -24.45
CA ALA A 6 -6.92 13.69 -25.81
C ALA A 6 -8.35 14.28 -25.84
N LEU A 7 -9.25 13.82 -24.98
CA LEU A 7 -10.61 14.36 -24.85
C LEU A 7 -10.60 15.79 -24.30
N ALA A 8 -9.79 16.08 -23.28
CA ALA A 8 -9.62 17.42 -22.73
C ALA A 8 -9.02 18.40 -23.76
N ASP A 9 -8.06 17.96 -24.57
CA ASP A 9 -7.45 18.75 -25.64
C ASP A 9 -8.42 18.99 -26.83
N LEU A 10 -9.45 18.14 -26.98
CA LEU A 10 -10.51 18.29 -27.99
C LEU A 10 -11.58 19.33 -27.58
N VAL A 11 -11.82 19.55 -26.28
CA VAL A 11 -12.83 20.51 -25.79
C VAL A 11 -12.60 21.95 -26.32
N PRO A 12 -11.38 22.53 -26.29
CA PRO A 12 -11.11 23.84 -26.89
C PRO A 12 -11.29 23.87 -28.41
N SER A 13 -11.08 22.74 -29.09
CA SER A 13 -11.26 22.65 -30.55
C SER A 13 -12.74 22.64 -30.94
N ILE A 14 -13.54 21.90 -30.17
CA ILE A 14 -14.99 21.83 -30.33
C ILE A 14 -15.64 23.17 -29.94
N GLY A 15 -15.22 23.79 -28.85
CA GLY A 15 -15.70 25.12 -28.44
C GLY A 15 -15.47 26.19 -29.51
N ARG A 16 -14.27 26.24 -30.10
CA ARG A 16 -13.96 27.16 -31.22
C ARG A 16 -14.79 26.90 -32.47
N SER A 17 -15.17 25.64 -32.71
CA SER A 17 -16.02 25.27 -33.85
C SER A 17 -17.48 25.64 -33.60
N ILE A 18 -17.96 25.49 -32.38
CA ILE A 18 -19.30 25.91 -31.93
C ILE A 18 -19.45 27.43 -32.03
N GLU A 19 -18.46 28.20 -31.57
CA GLU A 19 -18.45 29.68 -31.67
C GLU A 19 -18.43 30.21 -33.13
N LYS A 20 -17.93 29.41 -34.08
CA LYS A 20 -17.88 29.77 -35.50
C LYS A 20 -19.20 29.52 -36.24
N ILE A 21 -20.00 28.57 -35.76
CA ILE A 21 -21.22 28.09 -36.43
C ILE A 21 -22.47 28.73 -35.80
N ILE A 22 -22.42 29.09 -34.52
CA ILE A 22 -23.55 29.67 -33.79
C ILE A 22 -23.41 31.21 -33.72
N PRO A 23 -24.37 31.98 -34.26
CA PRO A 23 -24.34 33.45 -34.20
C PRO A 23 -24.48 34.02 -32.78
N ASP A 24 -25.17 33.28 -31.90
CA ASP A 24 -25.42 33.63 -30.52
C ASP A 24 -24.29 33.12 -29.60
N LYS A 25 -23.47 34.06 -29.10
CA LYS A 25 -22.32 33.79 -28.24
C LYS A 25 -22.70 33.18 -26.88
N ASP A 26 -23.89 33.46 -26.37
CA ASP A 26 -24.33 32.94 -25.08
C ASP A 26 -24.77 31.48 -25.20
N LEU A 27 -25.38 31.12 -26.33
CA LEU A 27 -25.73 29.74 -26.64
C LEU A 27 -24.48 28.87 -26.91
N ALA A 28 -23.48 29.44 -27.60
CA ALA A 28 -22.19 28.78 -27.82
C ALA A 28 -21.41 28.52 -26.50
N ARG A 29 -21.41 29.48 -25.57
CA ARG A 29 -20.82 29.29 -24.24
C ARG A 29 -21.54 28.21 -23.43
N LYS A 30 -22.88 28.19 -23.44
CA LYS A 30 -23.66 27.18 -22.73
C LYS A 30 -23.33 25.77 -23.21
N LEU A 31 -23.30 25.54 -24.53
CA LEU A 31 -22.95 24.25 -25.11
C LEU A 31 -21.52 23.82 -24.80
N THR A 32 -20.57 24.76 -24.87
CA THR A 32 -19.17 24.49 -24.51
C THR A 32 -19.03 24.11 -23.03
N HIS A 33 -19.76 24.80 -22.15
CA HIS A 33 -19.80 24.49 -20.72
C HIS A 33 -20.43 23.11 -20.45
N GLU A 34 -21.53 22.76 -21.12
CA GLU A 34 -22.15 21.43 -21.01
C GLU A 34 -21.20 20.31 -21.44
N ILE A 35 -20.48 20.49 -22.55
CA ILE A 35 -19.46 19.53 -23.01
C ILE A 35 -18.33 19.41 -21.99
N GLN A 36 -17.89 20.52 -21.41
CA GLN A 36 -16.84 20.52 -20.39
C GLN A 36 -17.29 19.79 -19.11
N VAL A 37 -18.53 19.99 -18.67
CA VAL A 37 -19.13 19.26 -17.53
C VAL A 37 -19.23 17.76 -17.83
N LEU A 38 -19.64 17.38 -19.04
CA LEU A 38 -19.71 15.97 -19.46
C LEU A 38 -18.33 15.29 -19.45
N VAL A 39 -17.30 15.97 -19.96
CA VAL A 39 -15.93 15.45 -19.96
C VAL A 39 -15.39 15.31 -18.54
N MET A 40 -15.62 16.28 -17.66
CA MET A 40 -15.27 16.19 -16.24
C MET A 40 -16.00 15.02 -15.55
N GLY A 41 -17.27 14.79 -15.88
CA GLY A 41 -18.04 13.65 -15.40
C GLY A 41 -17.41 12.31 -15.78
N ILE A 42 -17.05 12.15 -17.06
CA ILE A 42 -16.37 10.93 -17.56
C ILE A 42 -15.01 10.74 -16.86
N GLU A 43 -14.23 11.80 -16.70
CA GLU A 43 -12.94 11.77 -16.01
C GLU A 43 -13.09 11.31 -14.55
N SER A 44 -14.05 11.89 -13.84
CA SER A 44 -14.32 11.54 -12.44
C SER A 44 -14.73 10.07 -12.28
N GLY A 45 -15.60 9.55 -13.15
CA GLY A 45 -16.03 8.16 -13.12
C GLY A 45 -14.89 7.18 -13.43
N LEU A 46 -14.00 7.55 -14.35
CA LEU A 46 -12.85 6.73 -14.74
C LEU A 46 -11.76 6.72 -13.65
N ILE A 47 -11.55 7.86 -12.98
CA ILE A 47 -10.70 7.95 -11.78
C ILE A 47 -11.27 7.10 -10.65
N GLN A 48 -12.58 7.16 -10.40
CA GLN A 48 -13.24 6.33 -9.38
C GLN A 48 -13.13 4.84 -9.70
N ALA A 49 -13.34 4.42 -10.95
CA ALA A 49 -13.21 3.02 -11.35
C ALA A 49 -11.77 2.51 -11.15
N LYS A 50 -10.76 3.31 -11.53
CA LYS A 50 -9.35 2.98 -11.29
C LYS A 50 -9.02 2.92 -9.80
N SER A 51 -9.53 3.88 -9.02
CA SER A 51 -9.38 3.88 -7.57
C SER A 51 -10.00 2.63 -6.94
N ALA A 52 -11.21 2.25 -7.38
CA ALA A 52 -11.89 1.05 -6.91
C ALA A 52 -11.11 -0.23 -7.21
N ILE A 53 -10.50 -0.34 -8.40
CA ILE A 53 -9.63 -1.47 -8.76
C ILE A 53 -8.39 -1.48 -7.85
N ILE A 54 -7.70 -0.35 -7.69
CA ILE A 54 -6.52 -0.26 -6.82
C ILE A 54 -6.88 -0.60 -5.36
N ILE A 55 -8.02 -0.13 -4.88
CA ILE A 55 -8.52 -0.45 -3.54
C ILE A 55 -8.85 -1.94 -3.44
N ALA A 56 -9.48 -2.54 -4.45
CA ALA A 56 -9.76 -3.97 -4.48
C ALA A 56 -8.47 -4.81 -4.52
N GLU A 57 -7.45 -4.39 -5.27
CA GLU A 57 -6.13 -5.02 -5.30
C GLU A 57 -5.39 -4.88 -3.97
N ALA A 58 -5.41 -3.68 -3.38
CA ALA A 58 -4.78 -3.39 -2.08
C ALA A 58 -5.49 -4.13 -0.93
N GLN A 59 -6.81 -4.27 -0.99
CA GLN A 59 -7.60 -5.06 -0.04
C GLN A 59 -7.46 -6.57 -0.29
N GLY A 60 -7.22 -6.97 -1.55
CA GLY A 60 -7.02 -8.35 -1.99
C GLY A 60 -5.64 -8.92 -1.67
N ALA A 61 -4.69 -8.12 -1.16
CA ALA A 61 -3.44 -8.62 -0.61
C ALA A 61 -3.75 -9.61 0.52
N SER A 62 -3.61 -10.89 0.20
CA SER A 62 -4.00 -12.06 1.00
C SER A 62 -3.69 -11.83 2.48
N TRP A 63 -4.60 -12.20 3.38
CA TRP A 63 -4.39 -12.10 4.82
C TRP A 63 -3.03 -12.69 5.25
N ILE A 64 -2.59 -13.73 4.55
CA ILE A 64 -1.28 -14.36 4.71
C ILE A 64 -0.13 -13.41 4.38
N GLN A 65 -0.23 -12.58 3.33
CA GLN A 65 0.80 -11.60 2.96
C GLN A 65 0.88 -10.42 3.93
N ARG A 66 -0.17 -10.14 4.70
CA ARG A 66 -0.13 -9.17 5.81
C ARG A 66 0.36 -9.79 7.11
N SER A 67 -0.01 -11.05 7.34
CA SER A 67 0.22 -11.73 8.62
C SER A 67 1.51 -12.57 8.64
N TRP A 68 2.17 -12.86 7.52
CA TRP A 68 3.41 -13.67 7.52
C TRP A 68 4.52 -13.05 8.36
N ARG A 69 4.56 -11.72 8.46
CA ARG A 69 5.54 -11.00 9.29
C ARG A 69 5.30 -11.22 10.80
N PRO A 70 4.09 -10.99 11.35
CA PRO A 70 3.77 -11.43 12.70
C PRO A 70 3.96 -12.95 12.91
N ILE A 71 3.56 -13.78 11.94
CA ILE A 71 3.67 -15.24 12.05
C ILE A 71 5.12 -15.68 12.16
N THR A 72 6.03 -15.16 11.33
CA THR A 72 7.46 -15.51 11.40
C THR A 72 8.07 -15.10 12.75
N MET A 73 7.71 -13.93 13.28
CA MET A 73 8.13 -13.50 14.62
C MET A 73 7.58 -14.39 15.72
N LEU A 74 6.30 -14.76 15.67
CA LEU A 74 5.69 -15.68 16.62
C LEU A 74 6.33 -17.06 16.58
N THR A 75 6.69 -17.57 15.38
CA THR A 75 7.42 -18.82 15.24
C THR A 75 8.79 -18.75 15.90
N PHE A 76 9.56 -17.68 15.70
CA PHE A 76 10.85 -17.52 16.38
C PHE A 76 10.71 -17.43 17.90
N VAL A 77 9.74 -16.66 18.39
CA VAL A 77 9.44 -16.58 19.83
C VAL A 77 9.02 -17.93 20.39
N LEU A 78 8.21 -18.70 19.65
CA LEU A 78 7.79 -20.04 20.04
C LEU A 78 8.99 -21.00 20.14
N ILE A 79 9.92 -20.96 19.18
CA ILE A 79 11.14 -21.78 19.20
C ILE A 79 12.00 -21.43 20.43
N ILE A 80 12.23 -20.13 20.67
CA ILE A 80 13.02 -19.68 21.82
C ILE A 80 12.32 -20.05 23.14
N ALA A 81 11.01 -19.84 23.24
CA ALA A 81 10.23 -20.19 24.43
C ALA A 81 10.20 -21.70 24.66
N ASN A 82 10.05 -22.51 23.62
CA ASN A 82 10.10 -23.96 23.75
C ASN A 82 11.47 -24.41 24.26
N ASN A 83 12.54 -23.89 23.69
CA ASN A 83 13.89 -24.33 24.01
C ASN A 83 14.43 -23.83 25.36
N TYR A 84 14.17 -22.57 25.72
CA TYR A 84 14.73 -21.94 26.93
C TYR A 84 13.75 -21.86 28.11
N ILE A 85 12.46 -22.12 27.88
CA ILE A 85 11.45 -22.14 28.94
C ILE A 85 10.93 -23.57 29.09
N ILE A 86 10.26 -24.10 28.06
CA ILE A 86 9.54 -25.37 28.17
C ILE A 86 10.50 -26.53 28.46
N VAL A 87 11.61 -26.68 27.71
CA VAL A 87 12.55 -27.79 27.92
C VAL A 87 13.18 -27.78 29.32
N PRO A 88 13.71 -26.66 29.85
CA PRO A 88 14.21 -26.60 31.22
C PRO A 88 13.16 -26.94 32.29
N TYR A 89 11.92 -26.46 32.13
CA TYR A 89 10.84 -26.80 33.05
C TYR A 89 10.46 -28.29 32.97
N VAL A 90 10.42 -28.87 31.77
CA VAL A 90 10.15 -30.31 31.60
C VAL A 90 11.28 -31.13 32.23
N VAL A 91 12.54 -30.77 32.02
CA VAL A 91 13.68 -31.44 32.67
C VAL A 91 13.62 -31.32 34.19
N ALA A 92 13.22 -30.15 34.72
CA ALA A 92 13.10 -29.93 36.17
C ALA A 92 12.01 -30.80 36.83
N PHE A 93 10.91 -31.09 36.12
CA PHE A 93 9.77 -31.85 36.67
C PHE A 93 9.72 -33.33 36.26
N ALA A 94 10.24 -33.69 35.09
CA ALA A 94 10.13 -35.03 34.51
C ALA A 94 11.48 -35.79 34.47
N GLY A 95 12.61 -35.11 34.71
CA GLY A 95 13.95 -35.67 34.67
C GLY A 95 14.70 -35.38 33.37
N PRO A 96 16.05 -35.47 33.37
CA PRO A 96 16.91 -35.04 32.27
C PRO A 96 16.82 -35.91 31.00
N ASP A 97 16.34 -37.14 31.10
CA ASP A 97 16.32 -38.10 29.98
C ASP A 97 15.06 -38.00 29.10
N VAL A 98 14.15 -37.07 29.40
CA VAL A 98 12.80 -37.03 28.81
C VAL A 98 12.76 -36.22 27.51
N VAL A 99 13.68 -35.26 27.32
CA VAL A 99 13.67 -34.38 26.14
C VAL A 99 15.10 -34.04 25.68
N PRO A 100 15.45 -34.28 24.40
CA PRO A 100 16.72 -33.81 23.86
C PRO A 100 16.74 -32.28 23.79
N MET A 101 17.78 -31.66 24.36
CA MET A 101 18.02 -30.23 24.18
C MET A 101 18.43 -29.96 22.74
N LEU A 102 17.57 -29.29 21.98
CA LEU A 102 17.91 -28.81 20.64
C LEU A 102 18.77 -27.56 20.79
N ASP A 103 20.07 -27.62 20.48
CA ASP A 103 20.87 -26.41 20.47
C ASP A 103 20.46 -25.52 19.29
N ILE A 104 20.20 -24.24 19.55
CA ILE A 104 19.80 -23.31 18.50
C ILE A 104 21.05 -22.93 17.69
N PRO A 105 21.07 -23.16 16.36
CA PRO A 105 22.22 -22.80 15.55
C PRO A 105 22.58 -21.31 15.70
N PRO A 106 23.86 -20.93 15.83
CA PRO A 106 24.27 -19.55 16.04
C PRO A 106 23.81 -18.60 14.91
N GLY A 107 23.62 -19.12 13.69
CA GLY A 107 23.05 -18.37 12.57
C GLY A 107 21.60 -17.90 12.78
N MET A 108 20.81 -18.58 13.63
CA MET A 108 19.43 -18.19 13.91
C MET A 108 19.35 -16.83 14.63
N TRP A 109 20.27 -16.55 15.55
CA TRP A 109 20.35 -15.26 16.24
C TRP A 109 20.70 -14.12 15.29
N GLY A 110 21.56 -14.38 14.30
CA GLY A 110 21.85 -13.46 13.21
C GLY A 110 20.63 -13.18 12.37
N LEU A 111 19.89 -14.21 11.96
CA LEU A 111 18.64 -14.08 11.21
C LEU A 111 17.56 -13.30 11.99
N LEU A 112 17.43 -13.54 13.30
CA LEU A 112 16.52 -12.79 14.16
C LEU A 112 16.90 -11.31 14.22
N THR A 113 18.19 -11.02 14.44
CA THR A 113 18.71 -9.64 14.54
C THR A 113 18.52 -8.88 13.23
N VAL A 114 18.83 -9.51 12.10
CA VAL A 114 18.64 -8.91 10.76
C VAL A 114 17.15 -8.75 10.45
N GLY A 115 16.31 -9.73 10.78
CA GLY A 115 14.87 -9.68 10.54
C GLY A 115 14.16 -8.59 11.34
N ILE A 116 14.49 -8.47 12.64
CA ILE A 116 13.96 -7.44 13.54
C ILE A 116 14.55 -6.07 13.19
N GLY A 117 15.87 -5.97 13.08
CA GLY A 117 16.59 -4.74 12.78
C GLY A 117 16.19 -4.16 11.42
N GLY A 118 16.08 -5.02 10.40
CA GLY A 118 15.61 -4.63 9.07
C GLY A 118 14.16 -4.14 9.08
N TYR A 119 13.29 -4.71 9.91
CA TYR A 119 11.91 -4.21 10.03
C TYR A 119 11.83 -2.85 10.69
N ILE A 120 12.45 -2.73 11.86
CA ILE A 120 12.40 -1.50 12.65
C ILE A 120 13.04 -0.38 11.84
N GLY A 121 14.17 -0.67 11.18
CA GLY A 121 14.83 0.25 10.24
C GLY A 121 13.93 0.65 9.08
N GLY A 122 13.27 -0.29 8.41
CA GLY A 122 12.33 0.01 7.33
C GLY A 122 11.15 0.88 7.78
N ARG A 123 10.55 0.57 8.93
CA ARG A 123 9.44 1.37 9.51
C ARG A 123 9.88 2.75 9.94
N ALA A 124 11.09 2.87 10.49
CA ALA A 124 11.67 4.16 10.82
C ALA A 124 11.89 5.00 9.55
N TYR A 125 12.40 4.39 8.48
CA TYR A 125 12.59 5.05 7.19
C TYR A 125 11.26 5.53 6.58
N GLU A 126 10.23 4.66 6.54
CA GLU A 126 8.88 5.03 6.08
C GLU A 126 8.33 6.24 6.84
N LYS A 127 8.49 6.26 8.17
CA LYS A 127 8.03 7.34 9.02
C LYS A 127 8.77 8.65 8.73
N VAL A 128 10.09 8.60 8.58
CA VAL A 128 10.91 9.77 8.22
C VAL A 128 10.55 10.30 6.84
N ALA A 129 10.35 9.42 5.85
CA ALA A 129 9.95 9.81 4.50
C ALA A 129 8.59 10.51 4.51
N LYS A 130 7.62 10.00 5.28
CA LYS A 130 6.30 10.62 5.44
C LYS A 130 6.38 12.01 6.06
N ILE A 131 7.14 12.17 7.16
CA ILE A 131 7.36 13.47 7.81
C ILE A 131 7.99 14.48 6.85
N LYS A 132 8.99 14.05 6.04
CA LYS A 132 9.61 14.92 5.04
C LYS A 132 8.64 15.34 3.94
N ALA A 133 7.78 14.41 3.48
CA ALA A 133 6.78 14.72 2.47
C ALA A 133 5.73 15.72 3.00
N GLU A 134 5.28 15.55 4.24
CA GLU A 134 4.36 16.47 4.92
C GLU A 134 5.00 17.85 5.14
N ALA A 135 6.28 17.90 5.55
CA ALA A 135 7.02 19.15 5.70
C ALA A 135 7.17 19.93 4.39
N LYS A 136 7.36 19.22 3.26
CA LYS A 136 7.44 19.83 1.93
C LYS A 136 6.08 20.31 1.39
N ALA A 137 4.98 19.71 1.83
CA ALA A 137 3.63 20.12 1.42
C ALA A 137 3.13 21.36 2.17
N ASN A 138 3.68 21.63 3.36
CA ASN A 138 3.34 22.78 4.21
C ASN A 138 4.30 23.96 4.06
N ALA A 139 5.28 23.87 3.16
CA ALA A 139 6.27 24.91 2.85
C ALA A 139 6.01 25.46 1.44
#